data_AF-A0AA86J4D2-F1
#
_entry.id   AF-A0AA86J4D2-F1
#
_cell.length_a   1.000
_cell.length_b   1.000
_cell.length_c   1.000
_cell.angle_alpha   90.00
_cell.angle_beta   90.00
_cell.angle_gamma   90.00
#
_symmetry.space_group_name_H-M   'P 1'
#
loop_
_entity.id
_entity.type
_entity.pdbx_description
1 polymer ?
#
loop_
_entity_poly.entity_id
_entity_poly.type
_entity_poly.pdbx_seq_one_letter_code
_entity_poly.pdbx_strand_id
1 'polypeptide(L)' 'MIAAGDYSIASQVLIQAKAVVITIVWSAVVSVIAFKLVDLIIGLRVSEEAEREGLDITSHGETAYSK' A
#
# COMPACT_ATOMS: atom_id res chain seq x y z
N MET A 1 -29.94 -19.76 14.37
CA MET A 1 -30.04 -19.01 15.65
C MET A 1 -28.62 -18.67 16.05
N ILE A 2 -28.27 -17.38 16.16
CA ILE A 2 -26.94 -16.95 16.64
C ILE A 2 -26.96 -17.11 18.18
N ALA A 3 -25.97 -17.79 18.73
CA ALA A 3 -25.94 -18.09 20.16
C ALA A 3 -25.60 -16.81 20.95
N ALA A 4 -26.10 -16.66 22.17
CA ALA A 4 -25.78 -15.49 23.02
C ALA A 4 -24.26 -15.32 23.24
N GLY A 5 -23.49 -16.41 23.18
CA GLY A 5 -22.03 -16.39 23.23
C GLY A 5 -21.38 -15.63 22.07
N ASP A 6 -22.00 -15.63 20.89
CA ASP A 6 -21.51 -14.92 19.70
C ASP A 6 -21.56 -13.40 19.87
N TYR A 7 -22.47 -12.89 20.70
CA TYR A 7 -22.59 -11.46 21.02
C TYR A 7 -21.82 -11.02 22.27
N SER A 8 -21.12 -11.93 22.95
CA SER A 8 -20.29 -11.54 24.09
C SER A 8 -19.18 -10.58 23.65
N ILE A 9 -18.86 -9.58 24.48
CA ILE A 9 -17.83 -8.59 24.16
C ILE A 9 -16.48 -9.24 23.87
N ALA A 10 -16.10 -10.27 24.64
CA ALA A 10 -14.87 -11.02 24.42
C ALA A 10 -14.84 -11.70 23.04
N SER A 11 -15.95 -12.33 22.63
CA SER A 11 -16.08 -12.93 21.28
C SER A 11 -15.94 -11.87 20.19
N GLN A 12 -16.65 -10.75 20.32
CA GLN A 12 -16.64 -9.67 19.34
C GLN A 12 -15.25 -9.03 19.19
N VAL A 13 -14.51 -8.82 20.28
CA VAL A 13 -13.13 -8.31 20.21
C VAL A 13 -12.23 -9.23 19.40
N LEU A 14 -12.34 -10.55 19.59
CA LEU A 14 -11.55 -11.52 18.82
C LEU A 14 -11.95 -11.57 17.34
N ILE A 15 -13.25 -11.45 17.03
CA ILE A 15 -13.72 -11.39 15.64
C ILE A 15 -13.16 -10.17 14.93
N GLN A 16 -13.20 -9.00 15.57
CA GLN A 16 -12.68 -7.77 14.96
C GLN A 16 -11.16 -7.76 14.84
N ALA A 17 -10.44 -8.30 15.83
CA ALA A 17 -9.00 -8.48 15.72
C ALA A 17 -8.63 -9.36 14.51
N LYS A 18 -9.37 -10.46 14.29
CA LYS A 18 -9.19 -11.30 13.10
C LYS A 18 -9.47 -10.53 11.82
N ALA A 19 -10.54 -9.74 11.77
CA ALA A 19 -10.88 -8.93 10.61
C ALA A 19 -9.74 -7.95 10.25
N VAL A 20 -9.16 -7.25 11.24
CA VAL A 20 -8.02 -6.35 11.05
C VAL A 20 -6.80 -7.10 10.52
N VAL A 21 -6.47 -8.27 11.09
CA VAL A 21 -5.33 -9.07 10.60
C VAL A 21 -5.56 -9.52 9.16
N ILE A 22 -6.78 -9.94 8.82
CA ILE A 22 -7.13 -10.35 7.46
C ILE A 22 -6.95 -9.18 6.49
N THR A 23 -7.43 -7.98 6.81
CA THR A 23 -7.28 -6.83 5.92
C THR A 23 -5.83 -6.40 5.75
N ILE A 24 -5.01 -6.46 6.81
CA ILE A 24 -3.56 -6.20 6.73
C ILE A 24 -2.89 -7.21 5.79
N VAL A 25 -3.13 -8.52 5.99
CA VAL A 25 -2.50 -9.56 5.15
C VAL A 25 -2.97 -9.45 3.71
N TRP A 26 -4.27 -9.27 3.48
CA TRP A 26 -4.83 -9.14 2.13
C TRP A 26 -4.25 -7.93 1.39
N SER A 27 -4.29 -6.76 2.02
CA SER A 27 -3.77 -5.53 1.43
C SER A 27 -2.26 -5.63 1.16
N ALA A 28 -1.48 -6.17 2.08
CA ALA A 28 -0.04 -6.37 1.89
C ALA A 28 0.26 -7.31 0.71
N VAL A 29 -0.39 -8.49 0.66
CA VAL A 29 -0.15 -9.49 -0.40
C VAL A 29 -0.55 -8.95 -1.76
N VAL A 30 -1.76 -8.39 -1.87
CA VAL A 30 -2.26 -7.84 -3.15
C VAL A 30 -1.37 -6.68 -3.61
N SER A 31 -0.98 -5.78 -2.71
CA SER A 31 -0.12 -4.64 -3.05
C SER A 31 1.26 -5.10 -3.50
N VAL A 32 1.88 -6.05 -2.79
CA VAL A 32 3.19 -6.60 -3.18
C VAL A 32 3.13 -7.23 -4.56
N ILE A 33 2.10 -8.02 -4.86
CA ILE A 33 1.92 -8.63 -6.18
C ILE A 33 1.76 -7.54 -7.24
N ALA A 34 0.86 -6.58 -7.02
CA ALA A 34 0.58 -5.51 -7.98
C ALA A 34 1.83 -4.66 -8.27
N PHE A 35 2.51 -4.17 -7.21
CA PHE A 35 3.72 -3.38 -7.37
C PHE A 35 4.84 -4.17 -8.04
N LYS A 36 5.00 -5.46 -7.72
CA LYS A 36 6.02 -6.30 -8.36
C LYS A 36 5.74 -6.52 -9.84
N LEU A 37 4.48 -6.70 -10.22
CA LEU A 37 4.11 -6.82 -11.63
C LEU A 37 4.37 -5.53 -12.41
N VAL A 38 4.01 -4.38 -11.84
CA VAL A 38 4.28 -3.07 -12.46
C VAL A 38 5.78 -2.83 -12.59
N ASP A 39 6.55 -3.13 -11.55
CA ASP A 39 8.01 -3.01 -11.54
C ASP A 39 8.68 -3.85 -12.64
N LEU A 40 8.19 -5.08 -12.87
CA LEU A 40 8.74 -5.98 -13.88
C LEU A 40 8.36 -5.61 -15.32
N ILE A 41 7.17 -5.02 -15.54
CA ILE A 41 6.63 -4.79 -16.89
C ILE A 41 6.92 -3.37 -17.38
N ILE A 42 6.79 -2.38 -16.50
CA ILE A 42 6.84 -0.95 -16.84
C ILE A 42 8.05 -0.28 -16.17
N GLY A 43 8.40 -0.72 -14.96
CA GLY A 43 9.34 -0.03 -14.07
C GLY A 43 8.59 0.91 -13.13
N LEU A 44 8.69 0.67 -11.82
CA LEU A 44 7.91 1.39 -10.81
C LEU A 44 8.61 2.67 -10.30
N ARG A 45 9.94 2.70 -10.35
CA ARG A 45 10.78 3.80 -9.86
C ARG A 45 11.64 4.35 -10.98
N VAL A 46 11.87 5.66 -10.99
CA VAL A 46 12.81 6.32 -11.92
C VAL A 46 14.25 5.89 -11.64
N SER A 47 15.18 6.20 -12.55
CA SER A 47 16.61 5.93 -12.33
C SER A 47 17.17 6.73 -11.15
N GLU A 48 18.27 6.24 -10.56
CA GLU A 48 18.92 6.93 -9.43
C GLU A 48 19.41 8.34 -9.82
N GLU A 49 19.87 8.52 -11.04
CA GLU A 49 20.29 9.82 -11.57
C GLU A 49 19.10 10.78 -11.64
N ALA A 50 17.95 10.33 -12.16
CA ALA A 50 16.74 11.14 -12.26
C ALA A 50 16.17 11.47 -10.87
N GLU A 51 16.26 10.53 -9.92
CA GLU A 51 15.86 10.77 -8.53
C GLU A 51 16.76 11.80 -7.83
N ARG A 52 18.08 11.80 -8.13
CA ARG A 52 19.04 12.78 -7.59
C ARG A 52 18.88 14.17 -8.19
N GLU A 53 18.62 14.26 -9.50
CA GLU A 53 18.42 15.53 -10.19
C GLU A 53 17.04 16.14 -9.86
N GLY A 54 16.04 15.30 -9.65
CA GLY A 54 14.68 15.68 -9.25
C GLY A 54 13.65 15.44 -10.35
N LEU A 55 12.44 15.02 -9.96
CA LEU A 55 11.35 14.68 -10.89
C LEU A 55 10.78 15.91 -11.62
N ASP A 56 10.85 17.08 -11.01
CA ASP A 56 10.41 18.32 -11.65
C ASP A 56 11.26 18.59 -12.90
N ILE A 57 12.59 18.44 -12.79
CA ILE A 57 13.52 18.64 -13.90
C ILE A 57 13.44 17.47 -14.88
N THR A 58 13.55 16.23 -14.37
CA THR A 58 13.76 15.04 -15.22
C THR A 58 12.48 14.52 -15.88
N SER A 59 11.32 14.69 -15.24
CA SER A 59 10.03 14.17 -15.74
C SER A 59 9.09 15.27 -16.21
N HIS A 60 9.20 16.49 -15.67
CA HIS A 60 8.30 17.60 -16.00
C HIS A 60 9.00 18.75 -16.75
N GLY A 61 10.34 18.81 -16.78
CA GLY A 61 11.10 19.87 -17.45
C GLY A 61 11.00 21.23 -16.75
N GLU A 62 10.59 21.24 -15.49
CA GLU A 62 10.33 22.45 -14.72
C GLU A 62 11.26 22.55 -13.51
N THR A 63 11.51 23.77 -13.05
CA THR A 63 12.17 24.03 -11.77
C THR A 63 11.12 24.61 -10.83
N ALA A 64 10.88 23.97 -9.67
CA ALA A 64 9.87 24.44 -8.70
C ALA A 64 10.07 25.90 -8.26
N TYR A 65 11.32 26.38 -8.28
CA TYR A 65 11.67 27.75 -7.94
C TYR A 65 12.59 28.34 -9.01
N SER A 66 12.05 29.24 -9.84
CA SER A 66 12.86 30.19 -10.60
C SER A 66 13.19 31.37 -9.69
N LYS A 67 14.48 31.67 -9.50
CA LYS A 67 14.90 32.91 -8.84
C LYS A 67 15.10 34.00 -9.87
#